data_AF-A0A327ZCC1-F1
#
_entry.id   AF-A0A327ZCC1-F1
#
_cell.length_a   1.000
_cell.length_b   1.000
_cell.length_c   1.000
_cell.angle_alpha   90.00
_cell.angle_beta   90.00
_cell.angle_gamma   90.00
#
_symmetry.space_group_name_H-M   'P 1'
#
loop_
_entity.id
_entity.type
_entity.pdbx_description
1 polymer ?
#
loop_
_entity_poly.entity_id
_entity_poly.type
_entity_poly.pdbx_seq_one_letter_code
_entity_poly.pdbx_strand_id
1 'polypeptide(L)'
;MSSMTGARYVVETAAERLAREQRQEWERYVAARGEVEALRAEAQAYRSVYGDRIAKVPAGKAAKPGQSPARIAAATGELRELVRRERETLRASVGAASRSDVSGLLAASGAAASVTATRTWDDSVVTPAADAPAVGTAMPSDRPAGVDAEPDSGAVDRTEKVIARRRAAAERAADLVSRLPAATPGETRAACAEAAAEIAGGATDGRARLLLVDLEKRVRAEQRTDEQVERVRRELLAVAAPLETVTGDEPAKLRARIGRLIEQRVTGVPDGLRAEADAALDRADKARRRRAVANAMRTQLADLGYQVAEGFETGLADSGVAFAAMGDRGGYGVKVLLDPDQPVIRTQVVRAASTHAAQADDIGAERKFCDDYDVMTRRMRKQGVEVAEAARQAPGKRPVQAVADEFVPARAASGARQQQQREQKL
;
A
#
# COMPACT_ATOMS: atom_id res chain seq x y z
N MET A 1 -26.41 -42.53 4.91
CA MET A 1 -26.21 -41.10 4.54
C MET A 1 -26.47 -40.94 3.04
N SER A 2 -27.55 -40.27 2.63
CA SER A 2 -27.84 -39.99 1.22
C SER A 2 -26.77 -39.06 0.65
N SER A 3 -26.04 -39.48 -0.39
CA SER A 3 -24.99 -38.64 -1.00
C SER A 3 -25.62 -37.56 -1.89
N MET A 4 -25.54 -36.33 -1.42
CA MET A 4 -25.88 -35.14 -2.20
C MET A 4 -25.00 -35.09 -3.46
N THR A 5 -25.61 -34.83 -4.61
CA THR A 5 -24.83 -34.50 -5.81
C THR A 5 -24.33 -33.06 -5.67
N GLY A 6 -23.01 -32.89 -5.71
CA GLY A 6 -22.37 -31.58 -5.71
C GLY A 6 -21.94 -31.16 -7.12
N ALA A 7 -22.24 -29.92 -7.48
CA ALA A 7 -21.72 -29.23 -8.65
C ALA A 7 -20.71 -28.18 -8.21
N ARG A 8 -19.54 -28.12 -8.87
CA ARG A 8 -18.64 -26.98 -8.68
C ARG A 8 -19.23 -25.74 -9.33
N TYR A 9 -19.01 -24.56 -8.76
CA TYR A 9 -19.41 -23.31 -9.38
C TYR A 9 -18.23 -22.36 -9.57
N VAL A 10 -18.31 -21.54 -10.60
CA VAL A 10 -17.41 -20.41 -10.86
C VAL A 10 -18.28 -19.18 -11.00
N VAL A 11 -17.90 -18.11 -10.32
CA VAL A 11 -18.55 -16.81 -10.46
C VAL A 11 -17.60 -15.94 -11.28
N GLU A 12 -18.07 -15.53 -12.46
CA GLU A 12 -17.45 -14.51 -13.30
C GLU A 12 -18.52 -13.53 -13.78
N THR A 13 -19.14 -12.86 -12.81
CA THR A 13 -20.12 -11.82 -13.13
C THR A 13 -19.46 -10.62 -13.80
N ALA A 14 -20.23 -9.87 -14.60
CA ALA A 14 -19.76 -8.56 -15.10
C ALA A 14 -19.33 -7.63 -13.96
N ALA A 15 -20.02 -7.71 -12.81
CA ALA A 15 -19.67 -6.98 -11.60
C ALA A 15 -18.30 -7.42 -11.02
N GLU A 16 -17.94 -8.70 -11.08
CA GLU A 16 -16.63 -9.17 -10.62
C GLU A 16 -15.49 -8.80 -11.56
N ARG A 17 -15.71 -8.84 -12.89
CA ARG A 17 -14.73 -8.32 -13.84
C ARG A 17 -14.47 -6.84 -13.60
N LEU A 18 -15.55 -6.05 -13.47
CA LEU A 18 -15.46 -4.64 -13.13
C LEU A 18 -14.75 -4.42 -11.78
N ALA A 19 -15.07 -5.20 -10.75
CA ALA A 19 -14.43 -5.10 -9.44
C ALA A 19 -12.93 -5.44 -9.50
N ARG A 20 -12.53 -6.40 -10.36
CA ARG A 20 -11.12 -6.74 -10.59
C ARG A 20 -10.37 -5.60 -11.27
N GLU A 21 -10.94 -5.02 -12.32
CA GLU A 21 -10.39 -3.84 -12.98
C GLU A 21 -10.31 -2.63 -12.04
N GLN A 22 -11.37 -2.39 -11.26
CA GLN A 22 -11.39 -1.34 -10.24
C GLN A 22 -10.28 -1.54 -9.20
N ARG A 23 -10.04 -2.78 -8.73
CA ARG A 23 -8.94 -3.10 -7.81
C ARG A 23 -7.58 -2.79 -8.42
N GLN A 24 -7.33 -3.23 -9.65
CA GLN A 24 -6.06 -2.99 -10.34
C GLN A 24 -5.79 -1.49 -10.54
N GLU A 25 -6.80 -0.72 -10.96
CA GLU A 25 -6.65 0.72 -11.10
C GLU A 25 -6.51 1.41 -9.73
N TRP A 26 -7.18 0.90 -8.69
CA TRP A 26 -7.05 1.41 -7.34
C TRP A 26 -5.66 1.18 -6.75
N GLU A 27 -5.06 0.01 -6.95
CA GLU A 27 -3.68 -0.29 -6.58
C GLU A 27 -2.70 0.70 -7.23
N ARG A 28 -2.88 0.97 -8.53
CA ARG A 28 -2.07 1.96 -9.26
C ARG A 28 -2.25 3.37 -8.71
N TYR A 29 -3.48 3.74 -8.37
CA TYR A 29 -3.81 5.03 -7.77
C TYR A 29 -3.16 5.19 -6.38
N VAL A 30 -3.28 4.19 -5.51
CA VAL A 30 -2.68 4.21 -4.16
C VAL A 30 -1.16 4.31 -4.25
N ALA A 31 -0.52 3.60 -5.18
CA ALA A 31 0.91 3.74 -5.43
C ALA A 31 1.29 5.17 -5.84
N ALA A 32 0.58 5.76 -6.82
CA ALA A 32 0.83 7.14 -7.27
C ALA A 32 0.57 8.17 -6.17
N ARG A 33 -0.47 7.96 -5.35
CA ARG A 33 -0.75 8.80 -4.18
C ARG A 33 0.36 8.70 -3.14
N GLY A 34 0.88 7.51 -2.89
CA GLY A 34 2.02 7.29 -2.01
C GLY A 34 3.26 8.06 -2.44
N GLU A 35 3.52 8.14 -3.74
CA GLU A 35 4.61 8.96 -4.31
C GLU A 35 4.40 10.46 -4.08
N VAL A 36 3.17 10.97 -4.24
CA VAL A 36 2.85 12.37 -3.91
C VAL A 36 3.05 12.65 -2.43
N GLU A 37 2.57 11.78 -1.54
CA GLU A 37 2.73 11.96 -0.09
C GLU A 37 4.20 11.94 0.33
N ALA A 38 5.02 11.05 -0.26
CA ALA A 38 6.46 11.04 -0.05
C ALA A 38 7.12 12.35 -0.51
N LEU A 39 6.76 12.85 -1.69
CA LEU A 39 7.27 14.12 -2.22
C LEU A 39 6.85 15.32 -1.34
N ARG A 40 5.64 15.29 -0.77
CA ARG A 40 5.17 16.33 0.18
C ARG A 40 5.97 16.31 1.48
N ALA A 41 6.27 15.12 2.00
CA ALA A 41 7.11 14.97 3.19
C ALA A 41 8.54 15.46 2.93
N GLU A 42 9.10 15.11 1.76
CA GLU A 42 10.41 15.57 1.29
C GLU A 42 10.45 17.12 1.22
N ALA A 43 9.47 17.73 0.55
CA ALA A 43 9.37 19.19 0.44
C ALA A 43 9.19 19.88 1.80
N GLN A 44 8.37 19.33 2.69
CA GLN A 44 8.15 19.88 4.03
C GLN A 44 9.44 19.86 4.87
N ALA A 45 10.24 18.81 4.74
CA ALA A 45 11.51 18.73 5.45
C ALA A 45 12.54 19.71 4.89
N TYR A 46 12.66 19.86 3.57
CA TYR A 46 13.50 20.91 3.00
C TYR A 46 13.04 22.30 3.40
N ARG A 47 11.73 22.53 3.51
CA ARG A 47 11.16 23.78 4.00
C ARG A 47 11.53 24.05 5.47
N SER A 48 11.72 23.03 6.30
CA SER A 48 12.21 23.22 7.68
C SER A 48 13.65 23.72 7.74
N VAL A 49 14.45 23.48 6.69
CA VAL A 49 15.86 23.91 6.59
C VAL A 49 15.98 25.26 5.87
N TYR A 50 15.34 25.39 4.71
CA TYR A 50 15.50 26.54 3.81
C TYR A 50 14.37 27.58 3.93
N GLY A 51 13.39 27.34 4.79
CA GLY A 51 12.23 28.20 4.99
C GLY A 51 11.31 28.24 3.76
N ASP A 52 10.74 29.41 3.50
CA ASP A 52 9.77 29.63 2.41
C ASP A 52 10.37 29.58 1.00
N ARG A 53 11.69 29.39 0.86
CA ARG A 53 12.35 29.15 -0.43
C ARG A 53 11.89 27.86 -1.10
N ILE A 54 11.33 26.93 -0.32
CA ILE A 54 10.79 25.66 -0.81
C ILE A 54 9.26 25.73 -0.86
N ALA A 55 8.71 25.59 -2.07
CA ALA A 55 7.28 25.63 -2.32
C ALA A 55 6.56 24.43 -1.69
N LYS A 56 5.28 24.60 -1.33
CA LYS A 56 4.43 23.48 -0.89
C LYS A 56 4.02 22.67 -2.11
N VAL A 57 4.16 21.34 -2.00
CA VAL A 57 3.66 20.41 -3.01
C VAL A 57 2.14 20.22 -2.81
N PRO A 58 1.32 20.38 -3.86
CA PRO A 58 -0.14 20.23 -3.77
C PRO A 58 -0.57 18.77 -3.61
N ALA A 59 -1.82 18.55 -3.18
CA ALA A 59 -2.33 17.20 -2.86
C ALA A 59 -2.65 16.32 -4.07
N GLY A 60 -2.77 16.92 -5.26
CA GLY A 60 -3.30 16.25 -6.45
C GLY A 60 -4.80 15.93 -6.35
N LYS A 61 -5.33 15.29 -7.39
CA LYS A 61 -6.74 14.94 -7.49
C LYS A 61 -7.04 13.65 -6.74
N ALA A 62 -8.07 13.68 -5.91
CA ALA A 62 -8.51 12.52 -5.15
C ALA A 62 -9.45 11.61 -5.97
N ALA A 63 -9.16 10.31 -6.00
CA ALA A 63 -10.09 9.25 -6.36
C ALA A 63 -10.66 8.58 -5.10
N LYS A 64 -11.82 7.94 -5.22
CA LYS A 64 -12.46 7.19 -4.14
C LYS A 64 -12.57 5.70 -4.50
N PRO A 65 -12.49 4.78 -3.52
CA PRO A 65 -12.81 3.38 -3.74
C PRO A 65 -14.21 3.23 -4.35
N GLY A 66 -14.36 2.34 -5.32
CA GLY A 66 -15.64 2.06 -5.99
C GLY A 66 -16.01 3.00 -7.15
N GLN A 67 -15.18 4.01 -7.47
CA GLN A 67 -15.34 4.78 -8.71
C GLN A 67 -15.10 3.90 -9.96
N SER A 68 -15.53 4.38 -11.14
CA SER A 68 -15.27 3.65 -12.39
C SER A 68 -13.77 3.53 -12.66
N PRO A 69 -13.29 2.43 -13.26
CA PRO A 69 -11.87 2.23 -13.58
C PRO A 69 -11.27 3.41 -14.36
N ALA A 70 -12.00 3.93 -15.36
CA ALA A 70 -11.56 5.09 -16.15
C ALA A 70 -11.33 6.35 -15.31
N ARG A 71 -12.16 6.60 -14.28
CA ARG A 71 -12.01 7.76 -13.40
C ARG A 71 -10.82 7.60 -12.46
N ILE A 72 -10.61 6.39 -11.95
CA ILE A 72 -9.45 6.06 -11.11
C ILE A 72 -8.16 6.20 -11.95
N ALA A 73 -8.13 5.63 -13.16
CA ALA A 73 -7.02 5.72 -14.09
C ALA A 73 -6.67 7.17 -14.45
N ALA A 74 -7.66 8.02 -14.73
CA ALA A 74 -7.46 9.43 -15.00
C ALA A 74 -6.81 10.16 -13.80
N ALA A 75 -7.33 9.93 -12.59
CA ALA A 75 -6.73 10.50 -11.37
C ALA A 75 -5.29 10.01 -11.14
N THR A 76 -5.01 8.72 -11.40
CA THR A 76 -3.66 8.16 -11.34
C THR A 76 -2.71 8.86 -12.32
N GLY A 77 -3.15 9.09 -13.55
CA GLY A 77 -2.36 9.82 -14.56
C GLY A 77 -2.02 11.25 -14.12
N GLU A 78 -3.01 11.97 -13.59
CA GLU A 78 -2.81 13.32 -13.07
C GLU A 78 -1.84 13.35 -11.87
N LEU A 79 -1.92 12.38 -10.96
CA LEU A 79 -0.98 12.28 -9.82
C LEU A 79 0.45 12.02 -10.27
N ARG A 80 0.67 11.12 -11.23
CA ARG A 80 2.02 10.84 -11.76
C ARG A 80 2.64 12.05 -12.43
N GLU A 81 1.85 12.77 -13.22
CA GLU A 81 2.32 13.99 -13.86
C GLU A 81 2.62 15.10 -12.84
N LEU A 82 1.86 15.17 -11.76
CA LEU A 82 2.15 16.06 -10.63
C LEU A 82 3.48 15.68 -9.96
N VAL A 83 3.69 14.41 -9.62
CA VAL A 83 4.95 13.93 -9.00
C VAL A 83 6.16 14.31 -9.85
N ARG A 84 6.08 14.05 -11.17
CA ARG A 84 7.16 14.37 -12.11
C ARG A 84 7.52 15.86 -12.07
N ARG A 85 6.52 16.72 -12.26
CA ARG A 85 6.69 18.19 -12.29
C ARG A 85 7.20 18.74 -10.98
N GLU A 86 6.59 18.36 -9.86
CA GLU A 86 6.92 18.90 -8.54
C GLU A 86 8.30 18.43 -8.06
N ARG A 87 8.72 17.22 -8.45
CA ARG A 87 10.07 16.72 -8.12
C ARG A 87 11.17 17.47 -8.89
N GLU A 88 10.92 17.85 -10.15
CA GLU A 88 11.81 18.73 -10.91
C GLU A 88 11.92 20.10 -10.25
N THR A 89 10.78 20.72 -9.90
CA THR A 89 10.72 22.00 -9.18
C THR A 89 11.44 21.96 -7.82
N LEU A 90 11.20 20.90 -7.04
CA LEU A 90 11.81 20.74 -5.72
C LEU A 90 13.33 20.66 -5.82
N ARG A 91 13.87 19.82 -6.73
CA ARG A 91 15.32 19.71 -6.96
C ARG A 91 15.95 21.04 -7.38
N ALA A 92 15.29 21.78 -8.27
CA ALA A 92 15.77 23.10 -8.69
C ALA A 92 15.81 24.08 -7.51
N SER A 93 14.76 24.12 -6.69
CA SER A 93 14.66 25.04 -5.54
C SER A 93 15.66 24.73 -4.43
N VAL A 94 15.84 23.45 -4.07
CA VAL A 94 16.83 23.00 -3.08
C VAL A 94 18.25 23.33 -3.55
N GLY A 95 18.57 23.05 -4.82
CA GLY A 95 19.88 23.38 -5.38
C GLY A 95 20.17 24.88 -5.41
N ALA A 96 19.15 25.72 -5.64
CA ALA A 96 19.30 27.17 -5.56
C ALA A 96 19.50 27.67 -4.12
N ALA A 97 18.72 27.14 -3.16
CA ALA A 97 18.81 27.51 -1.75
C ALA A 97 20.16 27.12 -1.14
N SER A 98 20.65 25.91 -1.41
CA SER A 98 21.94 25.44 -0.88
C SER A 98 23.11 26.28 -1.39
N ARG A 99 23.15 26.63 -2.68
CA ARG A 99 24.19 27.52 -3.25
C ARG A 99 24.18 28.90 -2.60
N SER A 100 23.00 29.44 -2.29
CA SER A 100 22.86 30.74 -1.63
C SER A 100 23.42 30.71 -0.20
N ASP A 101 23.11 29.67 0.58
CA ASP A 101 23.57 29.56 1.98
C ASP A 101 25.10 29.39 2.04
N VAL A 102 25.67 28.57 1.15
CA VAL A 102 27.14 28.40 1.06
C VAL A 102 27.82 29.69 0.65
N SER A 103 27.27 30.40 -0.34
CA SER A 103 27.83 31.69 -0.77
C SER A 103 27.80 32.72 0.36
N GLY A 104 26.74 32.74 1.17
CA GLY A 104 26.64 33.59 2.36
C GLY A 104 27.67 33.24 3.43
N LEU A 105 27.89 31.95 3.70
CA LEU A 105 28.91 31.47 4.65
C LEU A 105 30.34 31.82 4.18
N LEU A 106 30.63 31.63 2.90
CA LEU A 106 31.93 31.98 2.31
C LEU A 106 32.17 33.50 2.29
N ALA A 107 31.14 34.31 2.07
CA ALA A 107 31.25 35.75 2.15
C ALA A 107 31.53 36.22 3.59
N ALA A 108 30.85 35.61 4.58
CA ALA A 108 31.08 35.90 5.99
C ALA A 108 32.49 35.49 6.45
N SER A 109 32.98 34.33 6.03
CA SER A 109 34.33 33.86 6.37
C SER A 109 35.41 34.65 5.64
N GLY A 110 35.19 35.04 4.39
CA GLY A 110 36.07 35.94 3.64
C GLY A 110 36.19 37.32 4.30
N ALA A 111 35.08 37.88 4.79
CA ALA A 111 35.09 39.12 5.55
C ALA A 111 35.85 38.97 6.88
N ALA A 112 35.64 37.87 7.62
CA ALA A 112 36.35 37.60 8.86
C ALA A 112 37.87 37.38 8.66
N ALA A 113 38.25 36.66 7.58
CA ALA A 113 39.64 36.43 7.19
C ALA A 113 40.32 37.73 6.71
N SER A 114 39.59 38.59 5.98
CA SER A 114 40.07 39.92 5.58
C SER A 114 40.33 40.83 6.79
N VAL A 115 39.49 40.75 7.84
CA VAL A 115 39.63 41.53 9.08
C VAL A 115 40.77 40.99 9.96
N THR A 116 41.06 39.69 9.92
CA THR A 116 42.22 39.12 10.64
C THR A 116 43.53 39.34 9.88
N ALA A 117 43.53 39.24 8.55
CA ALA A 117 44.70 39.55 7.73
C ALA A 117 45.08 41.04 7.76
N THR A 118 44.13 41.96 7.93
CA THR A 118 44.43 43.39 8.16
C THR A 118 44.86 43.69 9.61
N ARG A 119 44.74 42.74 10.54
CA ARG A 119 45.20 42.89 11.94
C ARG A 119 46.57 42.27 12.24
N THR A 120 47.16 41.57 11.28
CA THR A 120 48.47 40.95 11.43
C THR A 120 49.41 41.52 10.38
N TRP A 121 49.81 42.78 10.55
CA TRP A 121 51.07 43.35 10.07
C TRP A 121 51.24 44.77 10.64
N ASP A 122 51.08 44.90 11.96
CA ASP A 122 51.72 45.99 12.70
C ASP A 122 52.87 45.34 13.47
N ASP A 123 53.98 45.15 12.75
CA ASP A 123 55.25 44.62 13.27
C ASP A 123 56.06 45.76 13.92
N SER A 124 55.38 46.52 14.78
CA SER A 124 55.94 47.62 15.54
C SER A 124 55.90 47.24 17.01
N VAL A 125 57.08 47.11 17.61
CA VAL A 125 57.35 46.94 19.06
C VAL A 125 57.39 45.49 19.56
N VAL A 126 58.44 44.77 19.18
CA VAL A 126 59.13 43.87 20.13
C VAL A 126 60.48 44.49 20.47
N THR A 127 60.53 45.16 21.61
CA THR A 127 61.78 45.55 22.28
C THR A 127 62.47 44.29 22.79
N PRO A 128 63.72 43.98 22.39
CA PRO A 128 64.47 42.90 22.99
C PRO A 128 65.00 43.34 24.35
N ALA A 129 64.68 42.57 25.39
CA ALA A 129 65.32 42.68 26.69
C ALA A 129 66.72 42.07 26.61
N ALA A 130 67.70 42.85 27.09
CA ALA A 130 69.07 42.43 27.31
C ALA A 130 69.15 41.40 28.46
N ASP A 131 69.88 40.31 28.27
CA ASP A 131 71.13 40.05 29.01
C ASP A 131 71.71 38.63 28.73
N ALA A 132 72.92 38.64 28.15
CA ALA A 132 74.10 37.76 28.36
C ALA A 132 74.10 36.25 27.99
N PRO A 133 75.28 35.59 27.90
CA PRO A 133 76.44 35.94 27.07
C PRO A 133 76.96 34.78 26.20
N ALA A 134 77.89 35.14 25.31
CA ALA A 134 78.55 34.36 24.28
C ALA A 134 79.51 33.26 24.77
N VAL A 135 79.67 32.17 23.99
CA VAL A 135 80.96 31.57 23.56
C VAL A 135 80.72 30.74 22.29
N GLY A 136 81.56 30.92 21.25
CA GLY A 136 81.86 29.80 20.33
C GLY A 136 81.92 30.08 18.82
N THR A 137 83.01 30.72 18.39
CA THR A 137 83.79 30.39 17.17
C THR A 137 83.17 30.62 15.79
N ALA A 138 83.65 31.71 15.17
CA ALA A 138 83.45 32.10 13.78
C ALA A 138 84.27 31.23 12.80
N MET A 139 83.65 30.93 11.65
CA MET A 139 84.35 30.71 10.37
C MET A 139 83.81 31.73 9.35
N PRO A 140 84.69 32.44 8.62
CA PRO A 140 84.27 33.38 7.59
C PRO A 140 83.99 32.62 6.29
N SER A 141 82.77 32.73 5.79
CA SER A 141 82.44 32.36 4.41
C SER A 141 81.99 33.63 3.71
N ASP A 142 82.84 34.13 2.82
CA ASP A 142 82.51 35.15 1.83
C ASP A 142 81.23 34.77 1.11
N ARG A 143 80.18 35.57 1.31
CA ARG A 143 78.92 35.45 0.60
C ARG A 143 78.77 36.69 -0.27
N PRO A 144 78.75 36.55 -1.60
CA PRO A 144 78.69 37.70 -2.50
C PRO A 144 77.36 38.44 -2.33
N ALA A 145 77.49 39.73 -2.09
CA ALA A 145 76.40 40.70 -2.16
C ALA A 145 76.00 40.89 -3.62
N GLY A 146 74.69 40.93 -3.88
CA GLY A 146 74.14 41.32 -5.17
C GLY A 146 73.49 40.16 -5.93
N VAL A 147 72.38 39.66 -5.41
CA VAL A 147 71.33 39.10 -6.26
C VAL A 147 70.07 39.84 -5.89
N ASP A 148 69.60 40.68 -6.81
CA ASP A 148 68.29 41.31 -6.73
C ASP A 148 67.26 40.20 -6.51
N ALA A 149 66.70 40.17 -5.29
CA ALA A 149 65.67 39.22 -4.92
C ALA A 149 64.42 39.56 -5.72
N GLU A 150 64.27 38.94 -6.89
CA GLU A 150 62.99 38.93 -7.58
C GLU A 150 61.92 38.46 -6.58
N PRO A 151 60.80 39.18 -6.45
CA PRO A 151 59.73 38.79 -5.55
C PRO A 151 59.25 37.38 -5.93
N ASP A 152 59.27 36.47 -4.96
CA ASP A 152 58.89 35.07 -5.06
C ASP A 152 57.42 34.93 -5.49
N SER A 153 57.19 35.03 -6.80
CA SER A 153 55.88 34.87 -7.44
C SER A 153 55.25 33.50 -7.16
N GLY A 154 56.05 32.51 -6.74
CA GLY A 154 55.60 31.19 -6.36
C GLY A 154 54.87 31.13 -5.01
N ALA A 155 55.11 32.07 -4.09
CA ALA A 155 54.45 32.08 -2.77
C ALA A 155 52.97 32.50 -2.87
N VAL A 156 52.66 33.45 -3.76
CA VAL A 156 51.29 33.91 -4.01
C VAL A 156 50.46 32.80 -4.64
N ASP A 157 50.99 32.12 -5.65
CA ASP A 157 50.32 31.01 -6.35
C ASP A 157 50.05 29.81 -5.41
N ARG A 158 50.95 29.51 -4.47
CA ARG A 158 50.71 28.47 -3.44
C ARG A 158 49.58 28.83 -2.49
N THR A 159 49.52 30.09 -2.06
CA THR A 159 48.49 30.58 -1.12
C THR A 159 47.10 30.55 -1.78
N GLU A 160 47.01 31.03 -3.02
CA GLU A 160 45.77 31.00 -3.81
C GLU A 160 45.27 29.56 -4.04
N LYS A 161 46.19 28.62 -4.37
CA LYS A 161 45.86 27.20 -4.50
C LYS A 161 45.33 26.57 -3.21
N VAL A 162 45.89 26.94 -2.06
CA VAL A 162 45.40 26.44 -0.75
C VAL A 162 44.02 27.00 -0.44
N ILE A 163 43.78 28.30 -0.67
CA ILE A 163 42.47 28.93 -0.48
C ILE A 163 41.42 28.28 -1.39
N ALA A 164 41.74 28.08 -2.68
CA ALA A 164 40.85 27.43 -3.64
C ALA A 164 40.50 25.99 -3.23
N ARG A 165 41.48 25.21 -2.76
CA ARG A 165 41.25 23.84 -2.26
C ARG A 165 40.35 23.80 -1.03
N ARG A 166 40.56 24.71 -0.07
CA ARG A 166 39.73 24.81 1.14
C ARG A 166 38.30 25.20 0.80
N ARG A 167 38.12 26.16 -0.10
CA ARG A 167 36.80 26.56 -0.61
C ARG A 167 36.09 25.38 -1.27
N ALA A 168 36.77 24.64 -2.15
CA ALA A 168 36.21 23.46 -2.80
C ALA A 168 35.83 22.35 -1.78
N ALA A 169 36.63 22.17 -0.73
CA ALA A 169 36.31 21.23 0.35
C ALA A 169 35.06 21.66 1.13
N ALA A 170 34.93 22.94 1.47
CA ALA A 170 33.75 23.47 2.15
C ALA A 170 32.48 23.38 1.29
N GLU A 171 32.58 23.71 0.00
CA GLU A 171 31.48 23.58 -0.96
C GLU A 171 31.02 22.11 -1.09
N ARG A 172 31.96 21.16 -1.15
CA ARG A 172 31.65 19.72 -1.16
C ARG A 172 31.01 19.26 0.14
N ALA A 173 31.50 19.72 1.30
CA ALA A 173 30.92 19.37 2.59
C ALA A 173 29.47 19.86 2.70
N ALA A 174 29.20 21.10 2.28
CA ALA A 174 27.85 21.65 2.27
C ALA A 174 26.92 20.92 1.29
N ASP A 175 27.41 20.56 0.10
CA ASP A 175 26.67 19.70 -0.84
C ASP A 175 26.29 18.36 -0.19
N LEU A 176 27.22 17.71 0.51
CA LEU A 176 26.95 16.46 1.21
C LEU A 176 25.89 16.59 2.31
N VAL A 177 25.97 17.64 3.14
CA VAL A 177 24.95 17.92 4.17
C VAL A 177 23.58 18.19 3.55
N SER A 178 23.52 18.89 2.41
CA SER A 178 22.25 19.17 1.70
C SER A 178 21.57 17.92 1.14
N ARG A 179 22.32 16.82 0.98
CA ARG A 179 21.83 15.52 0.51
C ARG A 179 21.39 14.59 1.65
N LEU A 180 21.45 15.03 2.90
CA LEU A 180 20.91 14.25 4.02
C LEU A 180 19.39 14.14 3.90
N PRO A 181 18.83 12.93 4.09
CA PRO A 181 17.39 12.76 4.15
C PRO A 181 16.72 13.65 5.20
N ALA A 182 15.50 14.05 4.86
CA ALA A 182 14.55 14.75 5.72
C ALA A 182 14.42 14.17 7.13
N ALA A 183 14.38 12.84 7.20
CA ALA A 183 14.11 12.09 8.42
C ALA A 183 15.36 11.59 9.14
N THR A 184 16.55 12.03 8.72
CA THR A 184 17.79 11.76 9.44
C THR A 184 17.66 12.21 10.90
N PRO A 185 18.06 11.37 11.88
CA PRO A 185 18.05 11.73 13.30
C PRO A 185 18.76 13.06 13.56
N GLY A 186 18.22 13.86 14.48
CA GLY A 186 18.76 15.18 14.82
C GLY A 186 20.25 15.13 15.20
N GLU A 187 20.66 14.11 15.94
CA GLU A 187 22.05 13.87 16.34
C GLU A 187 22.98 13.66 15.14
N THR A 188 22.59 12.79 14.19
CA THR A 188 23.38 12.54 12.97
C THR A 188 23.48 13.80 12.12
N ARG A 189 22.38 14.55 11.98
CA ARG A 189 22.36 15.80 11.22
C ARG A 189 23.25 16.87 11.86
N ALA A 190 23.17 17.03 13.18
CA ALA A 190 24.02 17.96 13.93
C ALA A 190 25.51 17.62 13.75
N ALA A 191 25.88 16.35 13.92
CA ALA A 191 27.26 15.90 13.72
C ALA A 191 27.78 16.15 12.29
N CYS A 192 26.93 15.97 11.28
CA CYS A 192 27.29 16.28 9.89
C CYS A 192 27.45 17.78 9.65
N ALA A 193 26.59 18.61 10.25
CA ALA A 193 26.67 20.06 10.18
C ALA A 193 27.92 20.60 10.89
N GLU A 194 28.28 20.05 12.05
CA GLU A 194 29.51 20.38 12.78
C GLU A 194 30.76 20.03 11.97
N ALA A 195 30.82 18.84 11.36
CA ALA A 195 31.93 18.46 10.49
C ALA A 195 32.08 19.40 9.28
N ALA A 196 30.96 19.80 8.66
CA ALA A 196 30.96 20.77 7.57
C ALA A 196 31.40 22.17 8.03
N ALA A 197 30.97 22.61 9.21
CA ALA A 197 31.39 23.87 9.81
C ALA A 197 32.90 23.87 10.14
N GLU A 198 33.44 22.76 10.64
CA GLU A 198 34.89 22.62 10.91
C GLU A 198 35.71 22.74 9.61
N ILE A 199 35.25 22.11 8.52
CA ILE A 199 35.89 22.24 7.20
C ILE A 199 35.83 23.70 6.71
N ALA A 200 34.67 24.35 6.82
CA ALA A 200 34.49 25.74 6.42
C ALA A 200 35.29 26.73 7.29
N GLY A 201 35.49 26.40 8.57
CA GLY A 201 36.28 27.17 9.54
C GLY A 201 37.80 27.09 9.34
N GLY A 202 38.28 26.39 8.30
CA GLY A 202 39.69 26.38 7.95
C GLY A 202 40.48 25.20 8.52
N ALA A 203 39.85 24.03 8.69
CA ALA A 203 40.55 22.79 9.02
C ALA A 203 41.79 22.56 8.14
N THR A 204 42.82 21.93 8.71
CA THR A 204 44.03 21.55 7.96
C THR A 204 43.67 20.58 6.82
N ASP A 205 44.42 20.59 5.71
CA ASP A 205 44.09 19.77 4.54
C ASP A 205 43.91 18.28 4.86
N GLY A 206 44.73 17.72 5.76
CA GLY A 206 44.61 16.35 6.22
C GLY A 206 43.32 16.10 7.01
N ARG A 207 43.00 17.01 7.95
CA ARG A 207 41.76 16.94 8.76
C ARG A 207 40.52 17.11 7.90
N ALA A 208 40.51 18.08 6.99
CA ALA A 208 39.40 18.33 6.06
C ALA A 208 39.12 17.10 5.18
N ARG A 209 40.17 16.43 4.68
CA ARG A 209 40.01 15.17 3.91
C ARG A 209 39.38 14.06 4.75
N LEU A 210 39.82 13.87 5.99
CA LEU A 210 39.24 12.84 6.87
C LEU A 210 37.78 13.14 7.20
N LEU A 211 37.45 14.39 7.52
CA LEU A 211 36.08 14.83 7.78
C LEU A 211 35.18 14.65 6.55
N LEU A 212 35.68 14.96 5.35
CA LEU A 212 34.92 14.74 4.11
C LEU A 212 34.62 13.26 3.89
N VAL A 213 35.60 12.36 4.10
CA VAL A 213 35.38 10.91 3.94
C VAL A 213 34.38 10.39 4.97
N ASP A 214 34.47 10.83 6.22
CA ASP A 214 33.51 10.45 7.27
C ASP A 214 32.10 10.98 6.97
N LEU A 215 31.99 12.25 6.56
CA LEU A 215 30.74 12.88 6.15
C LEU A 215 30.10 12.12 4.97
N GLU A 216 30.87 11.79 3.94
CA GLU A 216 30.40 10.99 2.80
C GLU A 216 29.86 9.63 3.24
N LYS A 217 30.56 8.97 4.17
CA LYS A 217 30.14 7.66 4.69
C LYS A 217 28.81 7.78 5.46
N ARG A 218 28.67 8.78 6.34
CA ARG A 218 27.44 9.01 7.12
C ARG A 218 26.26 9.37 6.22
N VAL A 219 26.45 10.31 5.30
CA VAL A 219 25.41 10.72 4.34
C VAL A 219 24.95 9.53 3.50
N ARG A 220 25.87 8.73 2.96
CA ARG A 220 25.52 7.52 2.20
C ARG A 220 24.79 6.48 3.04
N ALA A 221 25.15 6.31 4.31
CA ALA A 221 24.48 5.37 5.20
C ALA A 221 23.03 5.80 5.46
N GLU A 222 22.80 7.09 5.75
CA GLU A 222 21.47 7.66 5.93
C GLU A 222 20.63 7.56 4.66
N GLN A 223 21.21 7.86 3.49
CA GLN A 223 20.53 7.71 2.19
C GLN A 223 20.07 6.28 1.94
N ARG A 224 20.92 5.28 2.20
CA ARG A 224 20.55 3.86 2.04
C ARG A 224 19.41 3.48 2.98
N THR A 225 19.44 3.96 4.22
CA THR A 225 18.36 3.72 5.20
C THR A 225 17.05 4.35 4.74
N ASP A 226 17.08 5.59 4.23
CA ASP A 226 15.90 6.28 3.72
C ASP A 226 15.35 5.58 2.47
N GLU A 227 16.21 5.21 1.51
CA GLU A 227 15.84 4.42 0.32
C GLU A 227 15.21 3.07 0.71
N GLN A 228 15.73 2.43 1.76
CA GLN A 228 15.18 1.19 2.31
C GLN A 228 13.77 1.40 2.88
N VAL A 229 13.59 2.45 3.71
CA VAL A 229 12.29 2.80 4.28
C VAL A 229 11.28 3.13 3.19
N GLU A 230 11.65 3.92 2.19
CA GLU A 230 10.75 4.28 1.08
C GLU A 230 10.42 3.09 0.18
N ARG A 231 11.34 2.13 0.04
CA ARG A 231 11.03 0.86 -0.62
C ARG A 231 9.99 0.06 0.17
N VAL A 232 10.21 -0.12 1.47
CA VAL A 232 9.29 -0.87 2.34
C VAL A 232 7.94 -0.19 2.47
N ARG A 233 7.90 1.15 2.54
CA ARG A 233 6.66 1.94 2.50
C ARG A 233 5.85 1.62 1.24
N ARG A 234 6.48 1.60 0.07
CA ARG A 234 5.81 1.25 -1.20
C ARG A 234 5.27 -0.17 -1.18
N GLU A 235 6.03 -1.12 -0.64
CA GLU A 235 5.57 -2.52 -0.49
C GLU A 235 4.37 -2.62 0.46
N LEU A 236 4.41 -1.95 1.61
CA LEU A 236 3.31 -1.89 2.57
C LEU A 236 2.05 -1.26 1.97
N LEU A 237 2.19 -0.17 1.22
CA LEU A 237 1.07 0.45 0.50
C LEU A 237 0.47 -0.49 -0.56
N ALA A 238 1.31 -1.25 -1.28
CA ALA A 238 0.85 -2.25 -2.23
C ALA A 238 0.06 -3.38 -1.55
N VAL A 239 0.44 -3.79 -0.34
CA VAL A 239 -0.33 -4.77 0.46
C VAL A 239 -1.64 -4.18 0.99
N ALA A 240 -1.65 -2.89 1.36
CA ALA A 240 -2.86 -2.23 1.89
C ALA A 240 -3.91 -1.93 0.81
N ALA A 241 -3.50 -1.62 -0.42
CA ALA A 241 -4.40 -1.13 -1.45
C ALA A 241 -5.59 -2.08 -1.77
N PRO A 242 -5.39 -3.40 -1.95
CA PRO A 242 -6.51 -4.31 -2.19
C PRO A 242 -7.50 -4.37 -1.01
N LEU A 243 -6.99 -4.25 0.23
CA LEU A 243 -7.80 -4.30 1.45
C LEU A 243 -8.77 -3.11 1.57
N GLU A 244 -8.53 -2.00 0.86
CA GLU A 244 -9.45 -0.86 0.84
C GLU A 244 -10.72 -1.12 0.02
N THR A 245 -10.68 -2.12 -0.86
CA THR A 245 -11.84 -2.50 -1.69
C THR A 245 -12.77 -3.50 -1.01
N VAL A 246 -12.40 -3.95 0.18
CA VAL A 246 -13.09 -4.96 0.95
C VAL A 246 -13.56 -4.39 2.28
N THR A 247 -14.81 -4.68 2.63
CA THR A 247 -15.39 -4.34 3.93
C THR A 247 -15.22 -5.50 4.92
N GLY A 248 -14.92 -5.19 6.18
CA GLY A 248 -14.85 -6.16 7.27
C GLY A 248 -13.84 -5.75 8.34
N ASP A 249 -14.02 -6.28 9.55
CA ASP A 249 -13.18 -5.95 10.71
C ASP A 249 -11.73 -6.40 10.52
N GLU A 250 -11.52 -7.58 9.94
CA GLU A 250 -10.19 -8.13 9.72
C GLU A 250 -9.39 -7.29 8.69
N PRO A 251 -9.89 -7.00 7.47
CA PRO A 251 -9.24 -6.06 6.56
C PRO A 251 -9.00 -4.67 7.17
N ALA A 252 -9.92 -4.18 8.01
CA ALA A 252 -9.74 -2.89 8.70
C ALA A 252 -8.58 -2.92 9.71
N LYS A 253 -8.47 -3.99 10.51
CA LYS A 253 -7.36 -4.20 11.46
C LYS A 253 -6.02 -4.31 10.75
N LEU A 254 -5.97 -5.03 9.63
CA LEU A 254 -4.75 -5.16 8.81
C LEU A 254 -4.33 -3.81 8.22
N ARG A 255 -5.27 -3.02 7.66
CA ARG A 255 -4.98 -1.66 7.19
C ARG A 255 -4.42 -0.77 8.29
N ALA A 256 -5.02 -0.80 9.49
CA ALA A 256 -4.53 -0.03 10.63
C ALA A 256 -3.12 -0.49 11.08
N ARG A 257 -2.85 -1.81 11.07
CA ARG A 257 -1.52 -2.36 11.35
C ARG A 257 -0.49 -1.88 10.33
N ILE A 258 -0.82 -1.92 9.04
CA ILE A 258 0.05 -1.44 7.96
C ILE A 258 0.31 0.07 8.10
N GLY A 259 -0.71 0.87 8.40
CA GLY A 259 -0.57 2.31 8.65
C GLY A 259 0.46 2.61 9.74
N ARG A 260 0.39 1.89 10.88
CA ARG A 260 1.37 2.04 11.96
C ARG A 260 2.80 1.67 11.54
N LEU A 261 2.97 0.62 10.73
CA LEU A 261 4.30 0.24 10.22
C LEU A 261 4.91 1.33 9.32
N ILE A 262 4.07 1.96 8.48
CA ILE A 262 4.48 3.08 7.64
C ILE A 262 4.88 4.29 8.50
N GLU A 263 4.09 4.63 9.51
CA GLU A 263 4.38 5.72 10.45
C GLU A 263 5.68 5.47 11.23
N GLN A 264 5.93 4.23 11.63
CA GLN A 264 7.14 3.82 12.35
C GLN A 264 8.39 3.74 11.46
N ARG A 265 8.26 3.96 10.15
CA ARG A 265 9.38 3.91 9.18
C ARG A 265 10.19 2.62 9.27
N VAL A 266 9.50 1.48 9.33
CA VAL A 266 10.16 0.17 9.40
C VAL A 266 11.03 -0.08 8.17
N THR A 267 12.17 -0.74 8.36
CA THR A 267 13.13 -1.06 7.29
C THR A 267 12.91 -2.42 6.64
N GLY A 268 11.87 -3.15 7.08
CA GLY A 268 11.46 -4.43 6.49
C GLY A 268 9.96 -4.66 6.65
N VAL A 269 9.36 -5.37 5.70
CA VAL A 269 7.98 -5.84 5.80
C VAL A 269 7.96 -7.02 6.77
N PRO A 270 7.12 -7.02 7.82
CA PRO A 270 7.01 -8.16 8.73
C PRO A 270 6.65 -9.45 8.00
N ASP A 271 7.31 -10.55 8.38
CA ASP A 271 7.05 -11.87 7.83
C ASP A 271 5.58 -12.25 7.99
N GLY A 272 5.03 -12.90 6.96
CA GLY A 272 3.63 -13.37 6.96
C GLY A 272 2.57 -12.28 6.72
N LEU A 273 2.88 -10.98 6.83
CA LEU A 273 1.89 -9.90 6.64
C LEU A 273 1.18 -9.97 5.28
N ARG A 274 1.94 -10.33 4.22
CA ARG A 274 1.38 -10.49 2.88
C ARG A 274 0.42 -11.67 2.80
N ALA A 275 0.80 -12.81 3.38
CA ALA A 275 -0.05 -13.99 3.43
C ALA A 275 -1.32 -13.75 4.28
N GLU A 276 -1.22 -12.99 5.38
CA GLU A 276 -2.37 -12.56 6.18
C GLU A 276 -3.33 -11.70 5.35
N ALA A 277 -2.81 -10.72 4.60
CA ALA A 277 -3.61 -9.86 3.73
C ALA A 277 -4.28 -10.65 2.61
N ASP A 278 -3.54 -11.54 1.93
CA ASP A 278 -4.06 -12.40 0.87
C ASP A 278 -5.17 -13.31 1.41
N ALA A 279 -4.98 -13.92 2.59
CA ALA A 279 -6.00 -14.76 3.23
C ALA A 279 -7.27 -13.97 3.61
N ALA A 280 -7.12 -12.73 4.09
CA ALA A 280 -8.27 -11.86 4.39
C ALA A 280 -9.05 -11.47 3.13
N LEU A 281 -8.34 -11.18 2.03
CA LEU A 281 -8.95 -10.91 0.73
C LEU A 281 -9.70 -12.13 0.19
N ASP A 282 -9.07 -13.31 0.24
CA ASP A 282 -9.68 -14.56 -0.20
C ASP A 282 -10.95 -14.89 0.58
N ARG A 283 -10.95 -14.71 1.90
CA ARG A 283 -12.14 -14.88 2.74
C ARG A 283 -13.27 -13.95 2.31
N ALA A 284 -12.97 -12.68 2.09
CA ALA A 284 -13.98 -11.72 1.68
C ALA A 284 -14.50 -11.95 0.25
N ASP A 285 -13.63 -12.35 -0.66
CA ASP A 285 -13.99 -12.71 -2.03
C ASP A 285 -14.88 -13.95 -2.06
N LYS A 286 -14.56 -14.98 -1.26
CA LYS A 286 -15.41 -16.17 -1.07
C LYS A 286 -16.79 -15.77 -0.52
N ALA A 287 -16.85 -14.93 0.51
CA ALA A 287 -18.12 -14.46 1.07
C ALA A 287 -18.96 -13.70 0.04
N ARG A 288 -18.34 -12.82 -0.77
CA ARG A 288 -19.00 -12.10 -1.86
C ARG A 288 -19.55 -13.06 -2.92
N ARG A 289 -18.75 -14.04 -3.35
CA ARG A 289 -19.17 -15.07 -4.32
C ARG A 289 -20.35 -15.88 -3.80
N ARG A 290 -20.32 -16.32 -2.54
CA ARG A 290 -21.42 -17.06 -1.90
C ARG A 290 -22.72 -16.26 -1.92
N ARG A 291 -22.68 -14.96 -1.57
CA ARG A 291 -23.85 -14.07 -1.66
C ARG A 291 -24.38 -13.93 -3.09
N ALA A 292 -23.48 -13.79 -4.08
CA ALA A 292 -23.88 -13.70 -5.48
C ALA A 292 -24.60 -14.98 -5.95
N VAL A 293 -24.05 -16.15 -5.60
CA VAL A 293 -24.68 -17.46 -5.89
C VAL A 293 -26.01 -17.61 -5.18
N ALA A 294 -26.09 -17.25 -3.90
CA ALA A 294 -27.32 -17.34 -3.12
C ALA A 294 -28.42 -16.44 -3.70
N ASN A 295 -28.09 -15.22 -4.12
CA ASN A 295 -29.01 -14.30 -4.79
C ASN A 295 -29.48 -14.84 -6.15
N ALA A 296 -28.56 -15.39 -6.95
CA ALA A 296 -28.90 -15.99 -8.24
C ALA A 296 -29.84 -17.19 -8.04
N MET A 297 -29.53 -18.08 -7.09
CA MET A 297 -30.35 -19.25 -6.74
C MET A 297 -31.76 -18.85 -6.30
N ARG A 298 -31.86 -17.88 -5.37
CA ARG A 298 -33.15 -17.33 -4.88
C ARG A 298 -34.01 -16.84 -6.05
N THR A 299 -33.40 -16.04 -6.93
CA THR A 299 -34.09 -15.45 -8.09
C THR A 299 -34.58 -16.53 -9.04
N GLN A 300 -33.74 -17.51 -9.37
CA GLN A 300 -34.13 -18.57 -10.31
C GLN A 300 -35.20 -19.51 -9.74
N LEU A 301 -35.12 -19.86 -8.46
CA LEU A 301 -36.14 -20.68 -7.81
C LEU A 301 -37.49 -19.93 -7.79
N ALA A 302 -37.51 -18.65 -7.42
CA ALA A 302 -38.72 -17.84 -7.46
C ALA A 302 -39.31 -17.76 -8.88
N ASP A 303 -38.47 -17.51 -9.90
CA ASP A 303 -38.89 -17.44 -11.31
C ASP A 303 -39.45 -18.77 -11.86
N LEU A 304 -39.09 -19.91 -11.24
CA LEU A 304 -39.60 -21.24 -11.58
C LEU A 304 -40.84 -21.63 -10.75
N GLY A 305 -41.38 -20.70 -9.96
CA GLY A 305 -42.61 -20.90 -9.17
C GLY A 305 -42.37 -21.59 -7.82
N TYR A 306 -41.13 -21.66 -7.35
CA TYR A 306 -40.85 -22.11 -5.99
C TYR A 306 -41.17 -21.00 -4.98
N GLN A 307 -41.70 -21.40 -3.82
CA GLN A 307 -41.91 -20.50 -2.69
C GLN A 307 -40.61 -20.38 -1.92
N VAL A 308 -39.96 -19.23 -2.05
CA VAL A 308 -38.68 -18.94 -1.39
C VAL A 308 -38.95 -18.00 -0.21
N ALA A 309 -38.57 -18.43 1.00
CA ALA A 309 -38.77 -17.64 2.20
C ALA A 309 -37.91 -16.37 2.21
N GLU A 310 -38.36 -15.35 2.96
CA GLU A 310 -37.54 -14.19 3.27
C GLU A 310 -36.26 -14.61 4.00
N GLY A 311 -35.11 -14.04 3.62
CA GLY A 311 -33.82 -14.40 4.20
C GLY A 311 -33.18 -15.69 3.65
N PHE A 312 -33.75 -16.30 2.59
CA PHE A 312 -33.14 -17.46 1.92
C PHE A 312 -31.70 -17.20 1.50
N GLU A 313 -31.43 -16.04 0.90
CA GLU A 313 -30.11 -15.66 0.41
C GLU A 313 -29.10 -15.49 1.54
N THR A 314 -29.52 -14.89 2.65
CA THR A 314 -28.69 -14.68 3.84
C THR A 314 -28.41 -16.03 4.52
N GLY A 315 -29.46 -16.84 4.70
CA GLY A 315 -29.32 -18.20 5.23
C GLY A 315 -28.37 -19.05 4.40
N LEU A 316 -28.51 -19.03 3.07
CA LEU A 316 -27.65 -19.80 2.19
C LEU A 316 -26.21 -19.26 2.13
N ALA A 317 -26.03 -17.94 2.13
CA ALA A 317 -24.72 -17.31 2.07
C ALA A 317 -23.93 -17.43 3.38
N ASP A 318 -24.61 -17.40 4.53
CA ASP A 318 -23.94 -17.41 5.84
C ASP A 318 -23.92 -18.83 6.43
N SER A 319 -25.08 -19.46 6.62
CA SER A 319 -25.17 -20.81 7.20
C SER A 319 -24.87 -21.94 6.20
N GLY A 320 -24.86 -21.65 4.90
CA GLY A 320 -24.57 -22.64 3.87
C GLY A 320 -25.74 -23.57 3.56
N VAL A 321 -26.93 -23.33 4.11
CA VAL A 321 -28.14 -24.12 3.82
C VAL A 321 -29.37 -23.23 3.72
N ALA A 322 -30.25 -23.54 2.77
CA ALA A 322 -31.57 -22.93 2.66
C ALA A 322 -32.56 -23.87 1.98
N PHE A 323 -33.86 -23.58 2.14
CA PHE A 323 -34.95 -24.39 1.64
C PHE A 323 -35.92 -23.55 0.80
N ALA A 324 -36.45 -24.14 -0.27
CA ALA A 324 -37.50 -23.54 -1.08
C ALA A 324 -38.60 -24.58 -1.32
N ALA A 325 -39.86 -24.22 -1.09
CA ALA A 325 -40.99 -25.14 -1.28
C ALA A 325 -41.45 -25.17 -2.74
N MET A 326 -41.90 -26.33 -3.21
CA MET A 326 -42.49 -26.48 -4.54
C MET A 326 -43.92 -25.94 -4.53
N GLY A 327 -44.18 -24.84 -5.22
CA GLY A 327 -45.49 -24.17 -5.18
C GLY A 327 -46.65 -25.01 -5.71
N ASP A 328 -46.38 -25.90 -6.68
CA ASP A 328 -47.37 -26.79 -7.30
C ASP A 328 -47.49 -28.17 -6.62
N ARG A 329 -46.59 -28.48 -5.68
CA ARG A 329 -46.51 -29.77 -4.97
C ARG A 329 -46.34 -29.56 -3.47
N GLY A 330 -47.44 -29.25 -2.79
CA GLY A 330 -47.45 -29.09 -1.34
C GLY A 330 -46.83 -30.29 -0.61
N GLY A 331 -46.05 -30.01 0.43
CA GLY A 331 -45.28 -31.03 1.16
C GLY A 331 -43.92 -31.39 0.55
N TYR A 332 -43.55 -30.85 -0.62
CA TYR A 332 -42.23 -31.03 -1.22
C TYR A 332 -41.47 -29.72 -1.36
N GLY A 333 -40.14 -29.82 -1.32
CA GLY A 333 -39.25 -28.68 -1.49
C GLY A 333 -37.88 -29.10 -1.96
N VAL A 334 -36.99 -28.13 -2.05
CA VAL A 334 -35.59 -28.29 -2.42
C VAL A 334 -34.74 -27.72 -1.31
N LYS A 335 -33.84 -28.55 -0.79
CA LYS A 335 -32.75 -28.16 0.08
C LYS A 335 -31.56 -27.79 -0.80
N VAL A 336 -31.06 -26.57 -0.62
CA VAL A 336 -29.83 -26.09 -1.26
C VAL A 336 -28.75 -25.99 -0.20
N LEU A 337 -27.55 -26.44 -0.52
CA LEU A 337 -26.37 -26.25 0.32
C LEU A 337 -25.25 -25.60 -0.48
N LEU A 338 -24.60 -24.63 0.13
CA LEU A 338 -23.32 -24.07 -0.32
C LEU A 338 -22.25 -24.53 0.66
N ASP A 339 -21.24 -25.21 0.12
CA ASP A 339 -20.08 -25.59 0.88
C ASP A 339 -19.32 -24.33 1.38
N PRO A 340 -18.97 -24.25 2.68
CA PRO A 340 -18.34 -23.05 3.22
C PRO A 340 -16.91 -22.84 2.71
N ASP A 341 -16.21 -23.94 2.40
CA ASP A 341 -14.79 -23.93 2.07
C ASP A 341 -14.53 -24.14 0.58
N GLN A 342 -15.44 -24.86 -0.09
CA GLN A 342 -15.33 -25.22 -1.49
C GLN A 342 -16.39 -24.49 -2.33
N PRO A 343 -16.08 -24.18 -3.60
CA PRO A 343 -17.07 -23.62 -4.50
C PRO A 343 -17.99 -24.75 -5.01
N VAL A 344 -18.76 -25.38 -4.13
CA VAL A 344 -19.66 -26.49 -4.44
C VAL A 344 -21.10 -26.15 -4.00
N ILE A 345 -22.04 -26.29 -4.93
CA ILE A 345 -23.49 -26.25 -4.67
C ILE A 345 -24.02 -27.67 -4.65
N ARG A 346 -24.79 -28.01 -3.62
CA ARG A 346 -25.52 -29.28 -3.53
C ARG A 346 -27.01 -28.97 -3.47
N THR A 347 -27.79 -29.72 -4.22
CA THR A 347 -29.25 -29.59 -4.23
C THR A 347 -29.89 -30.95 -4.02
N GLN A 348 -30.95 -30.99 -3.24
CA GLN A 348 -31.66 -32.22 -2.93
C GLN A 348 -33.16 -31.94 -2.78
N VAL A 349 -34.00 -32.76 -3.40
CA VAL A 349 -35.44 -32.74 -3.13
C VAL A 349 -35.69 -33.31 -1.73
N VAL A 350 -36.53 -32.61 -0.98
CA VAL A 350 -36.93 -32.96 0.38
C VAL A 350 -38.45 -32.96 0.50
N ARG A 351 -38.96 -33.65 1.51
CA ARG A 351 -40.38 -33.75 1.82
C ARG A 351 -40.64 -33.32 3.26
N ALA A 352 -41.78 -32.69 3.53
CA ALA A 352 -42.21 -32.37 4.88
C ALA A 352 -42.43 -33.68 5.68
N ALA A 353 -42.07 -33.69 6.95
CA ALA A 353 -42.13 -34.86 7.82
C ALA A 353 -43.55 -35.41 7.97
N SER A 354 -44.57 -34.53 8.00
CA SER A 354 -45.98 -34.92 8.06
C SER A 354 -46.58 -35.36 6.73
N THR A 355 -45.85 -35.20 5.61
CA THR A 355 -46.36 -35.59 4.30
C THR A 355 -46.15 -37.09 4.08
N HIS A 356 -47.25 -37.84 4.10
CA HIS A 356 -47.30 -39.23 3.64
C HIS A 356 -47.42 -39.23 2.12
N ALA A 357 -46.42 -39.79 1.43
CA ALA A 357 -46.42 -39.84 -0.02
C ALA A 357 -45.97 -41.20 -0.54
N ALA A 358 -46.54 -41.60 -1.68
CA ALA A 358 -46.14 -42.82 -2.36
C ALA A 358 -44.78 -42.61 -3.03
N GLN A 359 -44.06 -43.70 -3.31
CA GLN A 359 -42.79 -43.64 -4.03
C GLN A 359 -42.92 -42.94 -5.40
N ALA A 360 -44.09 -43.04 -6.05
CA ALA A 360 -44.38 -42.35 -7.29
C ALA A 360 -44.41 -40.81 -7.15
N ASP A 361 -44.87 -40.30 -6.01
CA ASP A 361 -44.91 -38.86 -5.73
C ASP A 361 -43.50 -38.30 -5.54
N ASP A 362 -42.66 -39.01 -4.79
CA ASP A 362 -41.24 -38.70 -4.58
C ASP A 362 -40.48 -38.66 -5.93
N ILE A 363 -40.66 -39.69 -6.77
CA ILE A 363 -40.07 -39.74 -8.12
C ILE A 363 -40.57 -38.58 -8.98
N GLY A 364 -41.85 -38.24 -8.89
CA GLY A 364 -42.43 -37.14 -9.64
C GLY A 364 -41.83 -35.78 -9.23
N ALA A 365 -41.63 -35.55 -7.92
CA ALA A 365 -41.01 -34.33 -7.42
C ALA A 365 -39.53 -34.23 -7.84
N GLU A 366 -38.79 -35.34 -7.77
CA GLU A 366 -37.41 -35.41 -8.26
C GLU A 366 -37.30 -35.15 -9.76
N ARG A 367 -38.18 -35.74 -10.59
CA ARG A 367 -38.21 -35.48 -12.04
C ARG A 367 -38.42 -34.00 -12.35
N LYS A 368 -39.43 -33.38 -11.73
CA LYS A 368 -39.70 -31.95 -11.92
C LYS A 368 -38.46 -31.11 -11.58
N PHE A 369 -37.84 -31.38 -10.44
CA PHE A 369 -36.65 -30.64 -10.04
C PHE A 369 -35.47 -30.86 -11.00
N CYS A 370 -35.27 -32.06 -11.54
CA CYS A 370 -34.24 -32.31 -12.55
C CYS A 370 -34.44 -31.43 -13.80
N ASP A 371 -35.68 -31.30 -14.28
CA ASP A 371 -36.00 -30.45 -15.44
C ASP A 371 -35.78 -28.96 -15.13
N ASP A 372 -36.23 -28.52 -13.96
CA ASP A 372 -36.07 -27.15 -13.47
C ASP A 372 -34.61 -26.78 -13.23
N TYR A 373 -33.79 -27.72 -12.74
CA TYR A 373 -32.36 -27.53 -12.49
C TYR A 373 -31.61 -27.13 -13.77
N ASP A 374 -31.99 -27.67 -14.93
CA ASP A 374 -31.40 -27.32 -16.21
C ASP A 374 -31.76 -25.91 -16.67
N VAL A 375 -33.01 -25.52 -16.45
CA VAL A 375 -33.46 -24.16 -16.74
C VAL A 375 -32.74 -23.18 -15.82
N MET A 376 -32.68 -23.49 -14.52
CA MET A 376 -32.03 -22.70 -13.49
C MET A 376 -30.54 -22.48 -13.79
N THR A 377 -29.76 -23.55 -14.00
CA THR A 377 -28.31 -23.45 -14.27
C THR A 377 -28.01 -22.67 -15.55
N ARG A 378 -28.80 -22.85 -16.61
CA ARG A 378 -28.67 -22.04 -17.84
C ARG A 378 -28.94 -20.56 -17.59
N ARG A 379 -29.92 -20.20 -16.76
CA ARG A 379 -30.23 -18.81 -16.41
C ARG A 379 -29.18 -18.21 -15.47
N MET A 380 -28.70 -18.96 -14.48
CA MET A 380 -27.59 -18.57 -13.61
C MET A 380 -26.32 -18.26 -14.41
N ARG A 381 -26.02 -19.04 -15.44
CA ARG A 381 -24.88 -18.77 -16.34
C ARG A 381 -24.99 -17.41 -17.04
N LYS A 382 -26.19 -16.99 -17.45
CA LYS A 382 -26.42 -15.65 -18.02
C LYS A 382 -26.18 -14.52 -17.01
N GLN A 383 -26.29 -14.81 -15.72
CA GLN A 383 -25.96 -13.89 -14.62
C GLN A 383 -24.48 -13.97 -14.21
N GLY A 384 -23.67 -14.80 -14.88
CA GLY A 384 -22.25 -14.98 -14.60
C GLY A 384 -21.95 -15.98 -13.46
N VAL A 385 -22.91 -16.83 -13.09
CA VAL A 385 -22.68 -17.96 -12.20
C VAL A 385 -22.69 -19.24 -13.04
N GLU A 386 -21.51 -19.76 -13.33
CA GLU A 386 -21.35 -21.02 -14.03
C GLU A 386 -21.37 -22.16 -13.02
N VAL A 387 -22.28 -23.11 -13.22
CA VAL A 387 -22.40 -24.31 -12.39
C VAL A 387 -21.99 -25.48 -13.28
N ALA A 388 -20.88 -26.14 -12.94
CA ALA A 388 -20.41 -27.32 -13.63
C ALA A 388 -21.46 -28.42 -13.57
N GLU A 389 -21.57 -29.24 -14.62
CA GLU A 389 -22.50 -30.36 -14.60
C GLU A 389 -22.19 -31.31 -13.43
N ALA A 390 -23.15 -31.38 -12.52
CA ALA A 390 -23.12 -32.31 -11.41
C ALA A 390 -23.39 -33.73 -11.91
N ALA A 391 -22.83 -34.74 -11.24
CA ALA A 391 -23.17 -36.15 -11.49
C ALA A 391 -24.65 -36.41 -11.14
N ARG A 392 -25.54 -36.27 -12.11
CA ARG A 392 -27.00 -36.42 -11.91
C ARG A 392 -27.32 -37.83 -11.45
N GLN A 393 -28.11 -37.93 -10.39
CA GLN A 393 -28.72 -39.19 -10.01
C GLN A 393 -30.08 -39.27 -10.69
N ALA A 394 -30.42 -40.45 -11.23
CA ALA A 394 -31.75 -40.66 -11.79
C ALA A 394 -32.81 -40.58 -10.68
N PRO A 395 -34.01 -40.01 -10.95
CA PRO A 395 -35.12 -40.00 -10.01
C PRO A 395 -35.47 -41.40 -9.49
N GLY A 396 -35.80 -41.50 -8.20
CA GLY A 396 -36.16 -42.74 -7.51
C GLY A 396 -34.99 -43.62 -7.10
N LYS A 397 -33.74 -43.24 -7.42
CA LYS A 397 -32.56 -44.01 -7.00
C LYS A 397 -32.34 -43.96 -5.49
N ARG A 398 -32.86 -42.95 -4.80
CA ARG A 398 -32.74 -42.80 -3.35
C ARG A 398 -34.03 -42.29 -2.72
N PRO A 399 -34.28 -42.62 -1.44
CA PRO A 399 -35.43 -42.08 -0.73
C PRO A 399 -35.26 -40.57 -0.53
N VAL A 400 -36.34 -39.83 -0.78
CA VAL A 400 -36.44 -38.39 -0.50
C VAL A 400 -36.32 -38.17 1.01
N GLN A 401 -35.49 -37.21 1.41
CA GLN A 401 -35.27 -36.91 2.82
C GLN A 401 -36.49 -36.19 3.40
N ALA A 402 -37.01 -36.70 4.52
CA ALA A 402 -37.97 -35.99 5.35
C ALA A 402 -37.28 -34.87 6.16
N VAL A 403 -37.85 -33.67 6.16
CA VAL A 403 -37.40 -32.50 6.92
C VAL A 403 -38.56 -31.94 7.74
N ALA A 404 -38.27 -31.16 8.78
CA ALA A 404 -39.31 -30.53 9.60
C ALA A 404 -40.22 -29.64 8.73
N ASP A 405 -41.51 -29.64 9.05
CA ASP A 405 -42.56 -28.96 8.28
C ASP A 405 -42.38 -27.42 8.25
N GLU A 406 -41.60 -26.87 9.17
CA GLU A 406 -41.21 -25.45 9.18
C GLU A 406 -40.33 -25.05 7.98
N PHE A 407 -39.58 -26.00 7.41
CA PHE A 407 -38.71 -25.75 6.25
C PHE A 407 -39.44 -25.95 4.92
N VAL A 408 -40.45 -26.83 4.92
CA VAL A 408 -41.28 -27.13 3.76
C VAL A 408 -42.71 -27.32 4.29
N PRO A 409 -43.61 -26.35 4.08
CA PRO A 409 -44.96 -26.46 4.57
C PRO A 409 -45.63 -27.70 3.97
N ALA A 410 -46.22 -28.50 4.86
CA ALA A 410 -47.03 -29.65 4.47
C ALA A 410 -48.16 -29.19 3.55
N ARG A 411 -48.59 -30.08 2.65
CA ARG A 411 -49.80 -29.84 1.86
C ARG A 411 -50.94 -29.61 2.84
N ALA A 412 -51.50 -28.40 2.87
CA ALA A 412 -52.69 -28.14 3.66
C ALA A 412 -53.76 -29.14 3.21
N ALA A 413 -54.19 -30.01 4.12
CA ALA A 413 -55.25 -30.98 3.87
C ALA A 413 -56.61 -30.26 3.85
N SER A 414 -56.76 -29.23 3.02
CA SER A 414 -57.94 -28.36 2.98
C SER A 414 -58.54 -28.35 1.59
N GLY A 415 -59.57 -29.18 1.43
CA GLY A 415 -60.47 -29.19 0.28
C GLY A 415 -61.51 -30.31 0.39
N ALA A 416 -61.07 -31.57 0.48
CA ALA A 416 -61.98 -32.71 0.31
C ALA A 416 -62.83 -33.07 1.56
N ARG A 417 -62.30 -32.91 2.78
CA ARG A 417 -63.03 -33.33 4.00
C ARG A 417 -64.09 -32.35 4.49
N GLN A 418 -63.93 -31.05 4.23
CA GLN A 418 -64.90 -30.04 4.68
C GLN A 418 -66.14 -29.96 3.77
N GLN A 419 -66.01 -30.36 2.50
CA GLN A 419 -67.13 -30.47 1.56
C GLN A 419 -67.94 -31.76 1.81
N GLN A 420 -67.29 -32.90 2.10
CA GLN A 420 -67.99 -34.12 2.53
C GLN A 420 -68.75 -33.95 3.87
N GLN A 421 -68.24 -33.16 4.82
CA GLN A 421 -68.98 -32.85 6.05
C GLN A 421 -70.14 -31.85 5.85
N ARG A 422 -70.12 -31.05 4.77
CA ARG A 422 -71.24 -30.19 4.39
C ARG A 422 -72.31 -30.94 3.59
N GLU A 423 -71.92 -31.90 2.75
CA GLU A 423 -72.83 -32.74 1.96
C GLU A 423 -73.49 -33.86 2.77
N GLN A 424 -72.92 -34.26 3.92
CA GLN A 424 -73.58 -35.19 4.86
C GLN A 424 -74.53 -34.51 5.87
N LYS A 425 -74.68 -33.19 5.79
CA LYS A 425 -75.59 -32.39 6.65
C LYS A 425 -76.73 -31.71 5.89
N LEU A 426 -76.90 -32.06 4.61
CA LEU A 426 -78.07 -31.77 3.76
C LEU A 426 -78.73 -33.10 3.42
#